data_AF-A0A7S2NV94-F1
#
_entry.id   AF-A0A7S2NV94-F1
#
_cell.length_a   1.000
_cell.length_b   1.000
_cell.length_c   1.000
_cell.angle_alpha   90.00
_cell.angle_beta   90.00
_cell.angle_gamma   90.00
#
_symmetry.space_group_name_H-M   'P 1'
#
loop_
_entity.id
_entity.type
_entity.pdbx_description
1 polymer ?
#
loop_
_entity_poly.entity_id
_entity_poly.type
_entity_poly.pdbx_seq_one_letter_code
_entity_poly.pdbx_strand_id
1 'polypeptide(L)'
;KERGQTWVVSGDPPKTFGQLWEDIPQDHVPHWHRSRLLIWGNYKLLMKAEYLFFYIPTVLILGLCIPMFTTIYALEEVVASTMTVKVTGRQWYWVYEVESPTDDGDDDE
;
A
#
# COMPACT_ATOMS: atom_id res chain seq x y z
N LYS A 1 38.71 -35.05 7.89
CA LYS A 1 37.55 -34.47 8.60
C LYS A 1 38.10 -33.56 9.68
N GLU A 2 38.20 -32.26 9.41
CA GLU A 2 38.75 -31.29 10.35
C GLU A 2 37.66 -30.74 11.27
N ARG A 3 38.02 -30.57 12.55
CA ARG A 3 37.11 -30.20 13.63
C ARG A 3 36.78 -28.71 13.54
N GLY A 4 35.60 -28.38 13.04
CA GLY A 4 35.12 -27.00 12.93
C GLY A 4 34.06 -26.75 11.84
N GLN A 5 33.88 -27.69 10.91
CA GLN A 5 32.80 -27.57 9.91
C GLN A 5 31.47 -28.07 10.50
N THR A 6 30.53 -27.15 10.78
CA THR A 6 29.16 -27.45 11.22
C THR A 6 28.20 -27.71 10.05
N TRP A 7 28.68 -27.67 8.81
CA TRP A 7 27.84 -27.78 7.61
C TRP A 7 28.18 -29.04 6.84
N VAL A 8 27.17 -29.88 6.60
CA VAL A 8 27.25 -31.00 5.65
C VAL A 8 27.03 -30.41 4.26
N VAL A 9 28.10 -30.35 3.46
CA VAL A 9 28.01 -29.98 2.05
C VAL A 9 27.44 -31.17 1.28
N SER A 10 26.38 -30.97 0.49
CA SER A 10 25.92 -31.96 -0.48
C SER A 10 27.08 -32.27 -1.43
N GLY A 11 27.46 -33.55 -1.55
CA GLY A 11 28.62 -33.97 -2.37
C GLY A 11 28.50 -33.62 -3.85
N ASP A 12 27.27 -33.41 -4.34
CA ASP A 12 27.00 -32.97 -5.70
C ASP A 12 26.59 -31.49 -5.75
N PRO A 13 27.21 -30.67 -6.62
CA PRO A 13 26.72 -29.33 -6.91
C PRO A 13 25.33 -29.40 -7.54
N PRO A 14 24.46 -28.39 -7.34
CA PRO A 14 23.12 -28.41 -7.90
C PRO A 14 23.17 -28.41 -9.42
N LYS A 15 22.65 -29.50 -10.00
CA LYS A 15 22.42 -29.61 -11.45
C LYS A 15 21.33 -28.63 -11.86
N THR A 16 21.49 -27.99 -13.02
CA THR A 16 20.41 -27.18 -13.63
C THR A 16 19.25 -28.10 -13.99
N PHE A 17 18.01 -27.58 -14.05
CA PHE A 17 16.82 -28.39 -14.36
C PHE A 17 16.98 -29.25 -15.64
N GLY A 18 17.62 -28.70 -16.68
CA GLY A 18 17.94 -29.43 -17.92
C GLY A 18 19.11 -30.44 -17.85
N GLN A 19 19.79 -30.56 -16.70
CA GLN A 19 20.74 -31.65 -16.40
C GLN A 19 20.11 -32.71 -15.47
N LEU A 20 18.96 -32.41 -14.86
CA LEU A 20 18.25 -33.31 -13.93
C LEU A 20 17.23 -34.17 -14.65
N TRP A 21 16.58 -33.59 -15.66
CA TRP A 21 15.91 -34.34 -16.70
C TRP A 21 16.58 -33.95 -18.00
N GLU A 22 16.87 -34.90 -18.86
CA GLU A 22 17.47 -34.64 -20.19
C GLU A 22 16.43 -34.85 -21.31
N ASP A 23 15.29 -35.51 -21.02
CA ASP A 23 14.30 -35.98 -22.01
C ASP A 23 13.19 -34.96 -22.37
N ILE A 24 13.04 -33.96 -21.53
CA ILE A 24 12.27 -32.73 -21.69
C ILE A 24 12.89 -31.74 -22.71
N PRO A 25 12.21 -30.89 -23.48
CA PRO A 25 12.89 -29.71 -24.08
C PRO A 25 12.64 -28.43 -23.25
N GLN A 26 13.69 -27.61 -22.99
CA GLN A 26 13.61 -26.35 -22.19
C GLN A 26 13.78 -25.05 -22.99
N ASP A 27 13.62 -25.09 -24.31
CA ASP A 27 13.92 -23.93 -25.15
C ASP A 27 12.87 -22.79 -25.06
N HIS A 28 11.66 -23.09 -24.56
CA HIS A 28 10.51 -22.16 -24.58
C HIS A 28 9.66 -22.17 -23.30
N VAL A 29 10.26 -22.34 -22.13
CA VAL A 29 9.50 -22.17 -20.86
C VAL A 29 9.41 -20.68 -20.49
N PRO A 30 8.22 -20.17 -20.08
CA PRO A 30 8.10 -18.80 -19.58
C PRO A 30 9.04 -18.59 -18.38
N HIS A 31 9.69 -17.43 -18.32
CA HIS A 31 10.86 -17.10 -17.51
C HIS A 31 10.66 -17.12 -15.97
N TRP A 32 10.18 -18.19 -15.36
CA TRP A 32 10.15 -18.33 -13.89
C TRP A 32 10.32 -19.78 -13.42
N HIS A 33 11.35 -20.48 -13.89
CA HIS A 33 11.80 -21.64 -13.11
C HIS A 33 12.31 -21.14 -11.76
N ARG A 34 11.66 -21.55 -10.66
CA ARG A 34 12.22 -21.38 -9.31
C ARG A 34 13.49 -22.21 -9.23
N SER A 35 14.63 -21.63 -9.61
CA SER A 35 15.92 -22.17 -9.24
C SER A 35 15.91 -22.21 -7.72
N ARG A 36 15.91 -23.41 -7.12
CA ARG A 36 16.04 -23.56 -5.67
C ARG A 36 17.35 -22.88 -5.29
N LEU A 37 17.25 -21.66 -4.79
CA LEU A 37 18.36 -20.94 -4.21
C LEU A 37 18.81 -21.77 -3.01
N LEU A 38 19.89 -22.55 -3.20
CA LEU A 38 20.56 -23.34 -2.16
C LEU A 38 21.38 -22.41 -1.25
N ILE A 39 20.74 -21.33 -0.83
CA ILE A 39 21.25 -20.41 0.17
C ILE A 39 20.66 -20.90 1.48
N TRP A 40 21.50 -21.45 2.34
CA TRP A 40 21.11 -21.70 3.72
C TRP A 40 20.75 -20.36 4.37
N GLY A 41 19.58 -20.28 5.00
CA GLY A 41 19.03 -19.03 5.52
C GLY A 41 20.00 -18.34 6.49
N ASN A 42 20.51 -17.18 6.10
CA ASN A 42 21.29 -16.34 7.00
C ASN A 42 20.32 -15.53 7.86
N TYR A 43 20.12 -15.95 9.12
CA TYR A 43 19.22 -15.29 10.05
C TYR A 43 19.53 -13.80 10.21
N LYS A 44 20.80 -13.36 10.08
CA LYS A 44 21.16 -11.94 10.16
C LYS A 44 20.61 -11.14 8.98
N LEU A 45 20.54 -11.73 7.79
CA LEU A 45 19.98 -11.05 6.61
C LEU A 45 18.46 -11.04 6.66
N LEU A 46 17.85 -12.15 7.09
CA LEU A 46 16.40 -12.23 7.28
C LEU A 46 15.93 -11.19 8.30
N MET A 47 16.54 -11.15 9.50
CA MET A 47 16.18 -10.19 10.55
C MET A 47 16.34 -8.73 10.09
N LYS A 48 17.33 -8.41 9.24
CA LYS A 48 17.48 -7.08 8.65
C LYS A 48 16.37 -6.75 7.65
N ALA A 49 15.99 -7.70 6.80
CA ALA A 49 14.88 -7.54 5.87
C ALA A 49 13.55 -7.40 6.63
N GLU A 50 13.38 -8.17 7.70
CA GLU A 50 12.21 -8.12 8.58
C GLU A 50 12.04 -6.75 9.23
N TYR A 51 13.13 -6.23 9.80
CA TYR A 51 13.19 -4.88 10.32
C TYR A 51 12.85 -3.84 9.24
N LEU A 52 13.47 -3.93 8.06
CA LEU A 52 13.24 -2.97 6.98
C LEU A 52 11.80 -2.95 6.50
N PHE A 53 11.19 -4.13 6.26
CA PHE A 53 9.81 -4.20 5.79
C PHE A 53 8.82 -3.76 6.87
N PHE A 54 9.14 -3.87 8.16
CA PHE A 54 8.28 -3.35 9.22
C PHE A 54 8.31 -1.81 9.25
N TYR A 55 9.50 -1.21 9.20
CA TYR A 55 9.64 0.24 9.36
C TYR A 55 9.24 1.04 8.11
N ILE A 56 9.55 0.56 6.91
CA ILE A 56 9.17 1.26 5.66
C ILE A 56 7.67 1.63 5.60
N PRO A 57 6.71 0.68 5.76
CA PRO A 57 5.30 1.01 5.70
C PRO A 57 4.84 1.86 6.90
N THR A 58 5.44 1.70 8.08
CA THR A 58 5.09 2.54 9.24
C THR A 58 5.41 4.01 9.00
N VAL A 59 6.59 4.31 8.45
CA VAL A 59 7.02 5.69 8.16
C VAL A 59 6.16 6.29 7.05
N LEU A 60 5.78 5.50 6.04
CA LEU A 60 4.88 5.93 4.97
C LEU A 60 3.51 6.35 5.53
N ILE A 61 2.92 5.54 6.42
CA ILE A 61 1.64 5.86 7.06
C ILE A 61 1.76 7.12 7.93
N LEU A 62 2.83 7.25 8.73
CA LEU A 62 3.04 8.45 9.56
C LEU A 62 3.21 9.71 8.71
N GLY A 63 3.92 9.62 7.58
CA GLY A 63 4.08 10.71 6.63
C GLY A 63 2.75 11.15 6.00
N LEU A 64 1.86 10.19 5.67
CA LEU A 64 0.52 10.49 5.16
C LEU A 64 -0.44 11.02 6.23
N CYS A 65 -0.20 10.69 7.50
CA CYS A 65 -1.07 11.07 8.61
C CYS A 65 -1.12 12.60 8.82
N ILE A 66 0.02 13.28 8.63
CA ILE A 66 0.14 14.73 8.80
C ILE A 66 -0.81 15.52 7.88
N PRO A 67 -0.74 15.38 6.54
CA PRO A 67 -1.66 16.10 5.64
C PRO A 67 -3.12 15.64 5.76
N MET A 68 -3.36 14.39 6.16
CA MET A 68 -4.72 13.89 6.39
C MET A 68 -5.38 14.61 7.57
N PHE A 69 -4.67 14.78 8.68
CA PHE A 69 -5.21 15.52 9.82
C PHE A 69 -5.46 16.98 9.51
N THR A 70 -4.54 17.66 8.82
CA THR A 70 -4.78 19.06 8.43
C THR A 70 -6.01 19.20 7.54
N THR A 71 -6.22 18.26 6.62
CA THR A 71 -7.39 18.25 5.73
C THR A 71 -8.69 18.03 6.50
N ILE A 72 -8.72 17.09 7.44
CA ILE A 72 -9.90 16.84 8.27
C ILE A 72 -10.25 18.08 9.10
N TYR A 73 -9.26 18.70 9.75
CA TYR A 73 -9.51 19.92 10.51
C TYR A 73 -9.98 21.08 9.64
N ALA A 74 -9.46 21.21 8.42
CA ALA A 74 -9.91 22.23 7.47
C ALA A 74 -11.34 22.00 6.95
N LEU A 75 -11.81 20.75 6.91
CA LEU A 75 -13.19 20.43 6.51
C LEU A 75 -14.21 20.65 7.64
N GLU A 76 -13.79 20.45 8.89
CA GLU A 76 -14.65 20.68 10.07
C GLU A 76 -14.80 22.17 10.39
N GLU A 77 -13.90 23.03 9.92
CA GLU A 77 -14.01 24.47 10.11
C GLU A 77 -15.19 25.03 9.30
N VAL A 78 -16.28 25.38 9.99
CA VAL A 78 -17.46 26.00 9.38
C VAL A 78 -17.11 27.42 8.95
N VAL A 79 -16.83 27.59 7.65
CA VAL A 79 -16.62 28.89 7.03
C VAL A 79 -17.96 29.65 6.98
N ALA A 80 -17.91 30.97 7.21
CA ALA A 80 -19.08 31.83 7.04
C ALA A 80 -19.60 31.71 5.59
N SER A 81 -20.78 31.13 5.41
CA SER A 81 -21.40 30.97 4.10
C SER A 81 -22.22 32.21 3.76
N THR A 82 -22.07 32.72 2.53
CA THR A 82 -22.92 33.81 2.00
C THR A 82 -24.35 33.36 1.69
N MET A 83 -24.57 32.06 1.50
CA MET A 83 -25.87 31.50 1.13
C MET A 83 -26.06 30.14 1.82
N THR A 84 -27.25 29.90 2.38
CA THR A 84 -27.60 28.62 3.01
C THR A 84 -28.60 27.87 2.14
N VAL A 85 -28.26 26.62 1.79
CA VAL A 85 -29.15 25.73 1.04
C VAL A 85 -29.49 24.54 1.92
N LYS A 86 -30.77 24.37 2.21
CA LYS A 86 -31.28 23.22 2.93
C LYS A 86 -31.63 22.12 1.93
N VAL A 87 -31.00 20.97 2.09
CA VAL A 87 -31.17 19.80 1.21
C VAL A 87 -31.94 18.71 1.94
N THR A 88 -33.12 18.34 1.45
CA THR A 88 -33.95 17.25 1.99
C THR A 88 -33.96 16.06 1.04
N GLY A 89 -33.43 14.92 1.49
CA GLY A 89 -33.48 13.66 0.74
C GLY A 89 -34.81 12.93 0.92
N ARG A 90 -35.45 12.58 -0.19
CA ARG A 90 -36.65 11.72 -0.25
C ARG A 90 -36.36 10.49 -1.12
N GLN A 91 -37.25 9.51 -1.10
CA GLN A 91 -37.03 8.27 -1.84
C GLN A 91 -36.91 8.53 -3.34
N TRP A 92 -35.69 8.41 -3.86
CA TRP A 92 -35.26 8.68 -5.24
C TRP A 92 -35.28 10.14 -5.72
N TYR A 93 -35.41 11.13 -4.84
CA TYR A 93 -35.27 12.53 -5.22
C TYR A 93 -34.78 13.43 -4.08
N TRP A 94 -34.27 14.60 -4.45
CA TRP A 94 -33.76 15.61 -3.52
C TRP A 94 -34.56 16.90 -3.68
N VAL A 95 -34.87 17.57 -2.56
CA VAL A 95 -35.54 18.86 -2.51
C VAL A 95 -34.56 19.89 -1.97
N TYR A 96 -34.42 21.03 -2.65
CA TYR A 96 -33.50 22.11 -2.30
C TYR A 96 -34.32 23.36 -1.93
N GLU A 97 -34.11 23.88 -0.72
CA GLU A 97 -34.69 25.13 -0.23
C GLU A 97 -33.54 26.14 -0.06
N VAL A 98 -33.64 27.29 -0.72
CA VAL A 98 -32.66 28.37 -0.63
C VAL A 98 -33.19 29.44 0.32
N GLU A 99 -32.45 29.71 1.39
CA GLU A 99 -32.65 30.92 2.18
C GLU A 99 -31.83 32.02 1.50
N SER A 100 -32.50 32.94 0.78
CA SER A 100 -31.80 34.11 0.26
C SER A 100 -31.33 34.95 1.45
N PRO A 101 -30.11 35.51 1.44
CA PRO A 101 -29.93 36.82 2.03
C PRO A 101 -30.93 37.71 1.29
N THR A 102 -32.05 38.05 1.93
CA THR A 102 -32.93 39.08 1.41
C THR A 102 -32.04 40.30 1.22
N ASP A 103 -31.92 40.71 -0.04
CA ASP A 103 -31.64 42.08 -0.39
C ASP A 103 -32.59 42.90 0.48
N ASP A 104 -32.06 43.61 1.48
CA ASP A 104 -32.76 44.68 2.17
C ASP A 104 -32.94 45.81 1.14
N GLY A 105 -33.73 45.53 0.11
CA GLY A 105 -34.39 46.51 -0.71
C GLY A 105 -35.50 47.10 0.14
N ASP A 106 -35.13 47.96 1.09
CA ASP A 106 -35.96 49.07 1.51
C ASP A 106 -36.03 50.07 0.33
N ASP A 107 -36.61 49.60 -0.78
CA ASP A 107 -37.31 50.43 -1.77
C ASP A 107 -38.80 50.30 -1.42
N ASP A 108 -39.25 51.06 -0.43
CA ASP A 108 -40.63 51.56 -0.32
C ASP A 108 -40.65 52.73 0.70
N GLU A 109 -40.48 53.94 0.14
CA GLU A 109 -40.87 55.29 0.62
C GLU A 109 -40.09 55.99 1.77
#